data_AF-A0A358SNW0-F1
#
_entry.id   AF-A0A358SNW0-F1
#
_cell.length_a   1.000
_cell.length_b   1.000
_cell.length_c   1.000
_cell.angle_alpha   90.00
_cell.angle_beta   90.00
_cell.angle_gamma   90.00
#
_symmetry.space_group_name_H-M   'P 1'
#
loop_
_entity.id
_entity.type
_entity.pdbx_description
1 polymer ?
#
loop_
_entity_poly.entity_id
_entity_poly.type
_entity_poly.pdbx_seq_one_letter_code
_entity_poly.pdbx_strand_id
1 'polypeptide(L)'
;MKVLHVITGLDAGGAELQLSMLLRHTRNDADVVTLYNPGPVADRIRAGGTSVRDIGMSSNTQVGALLRLWRLIRAGRYDVVHTHLYRAQVYARPAARLAGTPVVLTTEHSIGETHIERRKMTAGVRALYLASELFSDATIAVSGVVRERLVRWGVPARKVTVVPNGLQVSEMAFDPAARQRVREQFGIGPDTYVIGALGRLDPNKRVDLIMAAAAPMLGEKCKVLVIGRGEDQARLAAAADRLGVAEHVIFGGFQADTSAMLAAFDLYIAASVQETFGLSVLEALAS
;
A
#
# COMPACT_ATOMS: atom_id res chain seq x y z
N MET A 1 -0.98 -25.51 7.42
CA MET A 1 -2.24 -25.17 6.72
C MET A 1 -1.90 -24.68 5.34
N LYS A 2 -2.81 -24.83 4.39
CA LYS A 2 -2.72 -24.31 3.03
C LYS A 2 -3.55 -23.04 2.90
N VAL A 3 -2.90 -21.92 2.61
CA VAL A 3 -3.50 -20.57 2.59
C VAL A 3 -3.46 -20.01 1.18
N LEU A 4 -4.59 -19.57 0.66
CA LEU A 4 -4.65 -18.80 -0.57
C LEU A 4 -4.79 -17.31 -0.24
N HIS A 5 -3.80 -16.51 -0.62
CA HIS A 5 -3.92 -15.06 -0.62
C HIS A 5 -4.52 -14.59 -1.95
N VAL A 6 -5.60 -13.81 -1.90
CA VAL A 6 -6.18 -13.18 -3.08
C VAL A 6 -6.05 -11.66 -2.95
N ILE A 7 -5.44 -11.01 -3.92
CA ILE A 7 -5.19 -9.56 -3.90
C ILE A 7 -5.61 -8.91 -5.23
N THR A 8 -6.05 -7.66 -5.19
CA THR A 8 -6.54 -6.94 -6.39
C THR A 8 -5.44 -6.85 -7.47
N GLY A 9 -4.23 -6.48 -7.08
CA GLY A 9 -3.05 -6.42 -7.96
C GLY A 9 -1.77 -6.47 -7.13
N LEU A 10 -0.62 -6.60 -7.78
CA LEU A 10 0.71 -6.66 -7.14
C LEU A 10 1.63 -5.52 -7.59
N ASP A 11 1.07 -4.32 -7.66
CA ASP A 11 1.86 -3.11 -7.90
C ASP A 11 2.71 -2.74 -6.67
N ALA A 12 3.58 -1.74 -6.78
CA ALA A 12 4.40 -1.26 -5.67
C ALA A 12 3.60 -0.34 -4.72
N GLY A 13 2.65 -0.92 -3.98
CA GLY A 13 1.87 -0.27 -2.93
C GLY A 13 2.10 -0.87 -1.54
N GLY A 14 1.58 -0.20 -0.51
CA GLY A 14 1.77 -0.63 0.87
C GLY A 14 1.15 -1.99 1.18
N ALA A 15 -0.02 -2.30 0.63
CA ALA A 15 -0.71 -3.57 0.89
C ALA A 15 0.04 -4.76 0.27
N GLU A 16 0.57 -4.57 -0.92
CA GLU A 16 1.33 -5.54 -1.69
C GLU A 16 2.68 -5.83 -1.02
N LEU A 17 3.37 -4.80 -0.54
CA LEU A 17 4.60 -4.94 0.26
C LEU A 17 4.34 -5.68 1.56
N GLN A 18 3.24 -5.37 2.26
CA GLN A 18 2.85 -6.08 3.48
C GLN A 18 2.52 -7.55 3.23
N LEU A 19 1.85 -7.88 2.11
CA LEU A 19 1.63 -9.27 1.72
C LEU A 19 2.97 -9.99 1.44
N SER A 20 3.88 -9.35 0.69
CA SER A 20 5.21 -9.92 0.44
C SER A 20 5.98 -10.17 1.75
N MET A 21 5.90 -9.24 2.71
CA MET A 21 6.51 -9.39 4.03
C MET A 21 5.89 -10.51 4.87
N LEU A 22 4.57 -10.62 4.87
CA LEU A 22 3.84 -11.70 5.54
C LEU A 22 4.28 -13.07 4.98
N LEU A 23 4.37 -13.20 3.66
CA LEU A 23 4.75 -14.44 2.99
C LEU A 23 6.20 -14.87 3.27
N ARG A 24 7.12 -13.92 3.53
CA ARG A 24 8.50 -14.25 3.94
C ARG A 24 8.57 -14.90 5.33
N HIS A 25 7.60 -14.62 6.20
CA HIS A 25 7.61 -15.03 7.60
C HIS A 25 6.54 -16.08 7.95
N THR A 26 5.67 -16.44 6.99
CA THR A 26 4.64 -17.45 7.21
C THR A 26 5.27 -18.84 7.32
N ARG A 27 4.72 -19.65 8.23
CA ARG A 27 5.04 -21.08 8.35
C ARG A 27 4.04 -21.97 7.57
N ASN A 28 3.09 -21.35 6.87
CA ASN A 28 2.04 -22.04 6.15
C ASN A 28 2.41 -22.21 4.67
N ASP A 29 1.89 -23.26 4.05
CA ASP A 29 1.94 -23.40 2.59
C ASP A 29 1.03 -22.33 1.98
N ALA A 30 1.58 -21.46 1.15
CA ALA A 30 0.91 -20.26 0.68
C ALA A 30 0.94 -20.17 -0.85
N ASP A 31 -0.21 -19.85 -1.43
CA ASP A 31 -0.35 -19.47 -2.83
C ASP A 31 -0.89 -18.05 -2.92
N VAL A 32 -0.54 -17.33 -3.99
CA VAL A 32 -1.07 -15.99 -4.27
C VAL A 32 -1.83 -16.00 -5.59
N VAL A 33 -3.01 -15.37 -5.59
CA VAL A 33 -3.79 -15.04 -6.79
C VAL A 33 -3.99 -13.54 -6.89
N THR A 34 -3.63 -12.97 -8.03
CA THR A 34 -3.95 -11.58 -8.39
C THR A 34 -5.20 -11.54 -9.25
N LEU A 35 -6.02 -10.50 -9.06
CA LEU A 35 -7.15 -10.27 -9.96
C LEU A 35 -6.72 -9.60 -11.28
N TYR A 36 -5.81 -8.64 -11.19
CA TYR A 36 -5.25 -7.90 -12.30
C TYR A 36 -3.73 -8.05 -12.30
N ASN A 37 -3.13 -8.06 -13.50
CA ASN A 37 -1.71 -7.93 -13.83
C ASN A 37 -0.72 -8.21 -12.67
N PRO A 38 0.07 -9.30 -12.71
CA PRO A 38 1.08 -9.55 -11.70
C PRO A 38 2.19 -8.48 -11.81
N GLY A 39 2.05 -7.39 -11.04
CA GLY A 39 3.01 -6.28 -11.01
C GLY A 39 4.35 -6.65 -10.37
N PRO A 40 5.26 -5.68 -10.16
CA PRO A 40 6.64 -5.93 -9.73
C PRO A 40 6.77 -6.66 -8.38
N VAL A 41 5.76 -6.57 -7.50
CA VAL A 41 5.78 -7.31 -6.23
C VAL A 41 5.56 -8.81 -6.45
N ALA A 42 4.94 -9.22 -7.56
CA ALA A 42 4.78 -10.63 -7.91
C ALA A 42 6.14 -11.32 -8.10
N ASP A 43 7.10 -10.67 -8.73
CA ASP A 43 8.43 -11.24 -8.95
C ASP A 43 9.19 -11.43 -7.65
N ARG A 44 9.03 -10.49 -6.70
CA ARG A 44 9.57 -10.62 -5.34
C ARG A 44 8.95 -11.79 -4.58
N ILE A 45 7.64 -12.00 -4.72
CA ILE A 45 6.94 -13.13 -4.09
C ILE A 45 7.41 -14.45 -4.70
N ARG A 46 7.54 -14.53 -6.03
CA ARG A 46 8.06 -15.71 -6.74
C ARG A 46 9.49 -16.04 -6.37
N ALA A 47 10.35 -15.02 -6.24
CA ALA A 47 11.73 -15.19 -5.79
C ALA A 47 11.82 -15.76 -4.37
N GLY A 48 10.81 -15.52 -3.53
CA GLY A 48 10.66 -16.13 -2.21
C GLY A 48 10.13 -17.57 -2.23
N GLY A 49 9.89 -18.17 -3.40
CA GLY A 49 9.40 -19.54 -3.55
C GLY A 49 7.87 -19.68 -3.56
N THR A 50 7.13 -18.59 -3.40
CA THR A 50 5.65 -18.61 -3.36
C THR A 50 5.06 -18.49 -4.76
N SER A 51 4.07 -19.35 -5.06
CA SER A 51 3.41 -19.32 -6.37
C SER A 51 2.52 -18.07 -6.52
N VAL A 52 2.57 -17.43 -7.70
CA VAL A 52 1.72 -16.28 -8.02
C VAL A 52 1.01 -16.53 -9.35
N ARG A 53 -0.31 -16.61 -9.31
CA ARG A 53 -1.18 -16.80 -10.48
C ARG A 53 -2.04 -15.56 -10.73
N ASP A 54 -2.13 -15.16 -11.99
CA ASP A 54 -3.09 -14.14 -12.41
C ASP A 54 -4.41 -14.80 -12.83
N ILE A 55 -5.54 -14.33 -12.31
CA ILE A 55 -6.86 -14.79 -12.74
C ILE A 55 -7.24 -14.21 -14.12
N GLY A 56 -6.55 -13.16 -14.57
CA GLY A 56 -6.77 -12.50 -15.85
C GLY A 56 -8.11 -11.78 -15.90
N MET A 57 -8.36 -10.83 -14.98
CA MET A 57 -9.47 -9.89 -15.12
C MET A 57 -9.07 -8.73 -16.03
N SER A 58 -9.96 -8.36 -16.94
CA SER A 58 -9.85 -7.15 -17.76
C SER A 58 -10.86 -6.08 -17.37
N SER A 59 -11.89 -6.43 -16.60
CA SER A 59 -12.94 -5.51 -16.16
C SER A 59 -13.43 -5.82 -14.73
N ASN A 60 -13.90 -4.80 -14.02
CA ASN A 60 -14.50 -4.93 -12.69
C ASN A 60 -15.87 -5.64 -12.71
N THR A 61 -16.49 -5.84 -13.87
CA THR A 61 -17.80 -6.48 -14.05
C THR A 61 -17.70 -7.93 -14.56
N GLN A 62 -16.49 -8.48 -14.66
CA GLN A 62 -16.24 -9.78 -15.26
C GLN A 62 -16.65 -10.92 -14.28
N VAL A 63 -17.94 -11.23 -14.23
CA VAL A 63 -18.51 -12.27 -13.35
C VAL A 63 -17.84 -13.64 -13.54
N GLY A 64 -17.36 -13.95 -14.75
CA GLY A 64 -16.59 -15.16 -15.03
C GLY A 64 -15.29 -15.29 -14.20
N ALA A 65 -14.76 -14.19 -13.68
CA ALA A 65 -13.63 -14.23 -12.74
C ALA A 65 -14.00 -14.89 -11.41
N LEU A 66 -15.23 -14.70 -10.91
CA LEU A 66 -15.72 -15.38 -9.71
C LEU A 66 -15.75 -16.90 -9.94
N LEU A 67 -16.24 -17.35 -11.09
CA LEU A 67 -16.29 -18.79 -11.43
C LEU A 67 -14.88 -19.39 -11.55
N ARG A 68 -13.95 -18.69 -12.21
CA ARG A 68 -12.54 -19.12 -12.30
C ARG A 68 -11.90 -19.21 -10.92
N LEU A 69 -12.13 -18.21 -10.07
CA LEU A 69 -11.61 -18.17 -8.71
C LEU A 69 -12.20 -19.28 -7.84
N TRP A 70 -13.51 -19.52 -7.93
CA TRP A 70 -14.18 -20.62 -7.25
C TRP A 70 -13.62 -21.99 -7.67
N ARG A 71 -13.43 -22.23 -8.97
CA ARG A 71 -12.81 -23.48 -9.49
C ARG A 71 -11.39 -23.66 -8.95
N LEU A 72 -10.60 -22.59 -8.96
CA LEU A 72 -9.23 -22.60 -8.45
C LEU A 72 -9.20 -22.92 -6.95
N ILE A 73 -10.02 -22.25 -6.14
CA ILE A 73 -10.09 -22.46 -4.69
C ILE A 73 -10.53 -23.90 -4.39
N ARG A 74 -11.60 -24.36 -5.07
CA ARG A 74 -12.16 -25.71 -4.88
C ARG A 74 -11.16 -26.81 -5.26
N ALA A 75 -10.44 -26.64 -6.37
CA ALA A 75 -9.43 -27.59 -6.80
C ALA A 75 -8.19 -27.58 -5.89
N GLY A 76 -7.81 -26.39 -5.39
CA GLY A 76 -6.65 -26.19 -4.54
C GLY A 76 -6.79 -26.72 -3.11
N ARG A 77 -8.04 -26.93 -2.63
CA ARG A 77 -8.37 -27.41 -1.27
C ARG A 77 -7.67 -26.61 -0.18
N TYR A 78 -7.84 -25.29 -0.20
CA TYR A 78 -7.26 -24.39 0.80
C TYR A 78 -8.01 -24.50 2.13
N ASP A 79 -7.25 -24.43 3.23
CA ASP A 79 -7.80 -24.35 4.59
C ASP A 79 -8.28 -22.92 4.88
N VAL A 80 -7.58 -21.93 4.32
CA VAL A 80 -7.85 -20.51 4.51
C VAL A 80 -7.79 -19.78 3.18
N VAL A 81 -8.75 -18.91 2.90
CA VAL A 81 -8.66 -17.89 1.85
C VAL A 81 -8.56 -16.52 2.52
N HIS A 82 -7.44 -15.84 2.32
CA HIS A 82 -7.14 -14.52 2.86
C HIS A 82 -7.19 -13.46 1.76
N THR A 83 -8.15 -12.55 1.87
CA THR A 83 -8.41 -11.52 0.86
C THR A 83 -7.78 -10.18 1.24
N HIS A 84 -7.19 -9.49 0.26
CA HIS A 84 -6.48 -8.22 0.44
C HIS A 84 -7.01 -7.20 -0.56
N LEU A 85 -7.45 -6.05 -0.06
CA LEU A 85 -8.04 -4.96 -0.85
C LEU A 85 -9.46 -5.26 -1.37
N TYR A 86 -10.22 -4.20 -1.63
CA TYR A 86 -11.65 -4.22 -1.92
C TYR A 86 -12.06 -5.14 -3.08
N ARG A 87 -11.38 -5.12 -4.23
CA ARG A 87 -11.83 -5.99 -5.35
C ARG A 87 -11.60 -7.46 -5.08
N ALA A 88 -10.46 -7.81 -4.48
CA ALA A 88 -10.24 -9.18 -4.04
C ALA A 88 -11.33 -9.62 -3.06
N GLN A 89 -11.70 -8.79 -2.09
CA GLN A 89 -12.78 -9.10 -1.14
C GLN A 89 -14.11 -9.41 -1.85
N VAL A 90 -14.52 -8.55 -2.79
CA VAL A 90 -15.80 -8.70 -3.51
C VAL A 90 -15.89 -10.00 -4.30
N TYR A 91 -14.79 -10.44 -4.91
CA TYR A 91 -14.78 -11.67 -5.74
C TYR A 91 -14.44 -12.93 -4.94
N ALA A 92 -13.45 -12.84 -4.06
CA ALA A 92 -12.85 -13.99 -3.39
C ALA A 92 -13.64 -14.47 -2.18
N ARG A 93 -14.28 -13.57 -1.42
CA ARG A 93 -15.09 -13.98 -0.26
C ARG A 93 -16.25 -14.92 -0.67
N PRO A 94 -17.12 -14.56 -1.63
CA PRO A 94 -18.17 -15.48 -2.07
C PRO A 94 -17.60 -16.72 -2.76
N ALA A 95 -16.55 -16.59 -3.59
CA ALA A 95 -15.92 -17.73 -4.25
C ALA A 95 -15.36 -18.75 -3.24
N ALA A 96 -14.71 -18.28 -2.17
CA ALA A 96 -14.15 -19.12 -1.12
C ALA A 96 -15.21 -19.85 -0.32
N ARG A 97 -16.28 -19.13 0.08
CA ARG A 97 -17.40 -19.74 0.80
C ARG A 97 -18.12 -20.78 -0.05
N LEU A 98 -18.39 -20.49 -1.32
CA LEU A 98 -19.01 -21.44 -2.25
C LEU A 98 -18.11 -22.62 -2.60
N ALA A 99 -16.79 -22.48 -2.47
CA ALA A 99 -15.85 -23.58 -2.63
C ALA A 99 -15.82 -24.52 -1.42
N GLY A 100 -16.43 -24.13 -0.29
CA GLY A 100 -16.39 -24.88 0.97
C GLY A 100 -15.12 -24.65 1.77
N THR A 101 -14.44 -23.51 1.59
CA THR A 101 -13.24 -23.16 2.35
C THR A 101 -13.58 -23.04 3.84
N PRO A 102 -12.85 -23.69 4.76
CA PRO A 102 -13.13 -23.64 6.19
C PRO A 102 -13.09 -22.23 6.80
N VAL A 103 -12.12 -21.40 6.39
CA VAL A 103 -11.95 -20.03 6.91
C VAL A 103 -11.76 -19.03 5.77
N VAL A 104 -12.55 -17.95 5.80
CA VAL A 104 -12.42 -16.79 4.92
C VAL A 104 -12.04 -15.57 5.75
N LEU A 105 -10.83 -15.07 5.53
CA LEU A 105 -10.26 -13.93 6.24
C LEU A 105 -10.08 -12.75 5.28
N THR A 106 -10.12 -11.54 5.82
CA THR A 106 -9.80 -10.32 5.07
C THR A 106 -8.80 -9.48 5.83
N THR A 107 -7.89 -8.79 5.14
CA THR A 107 -7.22 -7.60 5.68
C THR A 107 -7.63 -6.36 4.88
N GLU A 108 -8.13 -5.35 5.58
CA GLU A 108 -8.50 -4.07 5.00
C GLU A 108 -7.33 -3.07 5.09
N HIS A 109 -6.84 -2.63 3.93
CA HIS A 109 -5.65 -1.78 3.79
C HIS A 109 -5.98 -0.35 3.32
N SER A 110 -7.17 -0.11 2.77
CA SER A 110 -7.44 1.04 1.89
C SER A 110 -8.80 1.72 2.13
N ILE A 111 -9.44 1.48 3.27
CA ILE A 111 -10.67 2.19 3.64
C ILE A 111 -10.38 3.63 4.11
N GLY A 112 -10.69 4.59 3.24
CA GLY A 112 -10.70 6.02 3.54
C GLY A 112 -12.08 6.50 3.98
N GLU A 113 -12.21 7.79 4.28
CA GLU A 113 -13.52 8.37 4.69
C GLU A 113 -14.48 8.54 3.53
N THR A 114 -13.96 8.78 2.33
CA THR A 114 -14.76 9.06 1.12
C THR A 114 -14.41 8.14 -0.03
N HIS A 115 -13.36 7.32 0.12
CA HIS A 115 -12.85 6.47 -0.95
C HIS A 115 -12.42 5.09 -0.43
N ILE A 116 -12.50 4.09 -1.30
CA ILE A 116 -11.92 2.76 -1.10
C ILE A 116 -11.21 2.32 -2.39
N GLU A 117 -9.92 1.95 -2.29
CA GLU A 117 -9.07 1.71 -3.47
C GLU A 117 -9.23 2.81 -4.55
N ARG A 118 -9.16 4.10 -4.18
CA ARG A 118 -9.31 5.27 -5.09
C ARG A 118 -10.70 5.46 -5.70
N ARG A 119 -11.67 4.60 -5.40
CA ARG A 119 -13.05 4.77 -5.88
C ARG A 119 -13.83 5.58 -4.87
N LYS A 120 -14.62 6.54 -5.37
CA LYS A 120 -15.60 7.24 -4.53
C LYS A 120 -16.49 6.22 -3.85
N MET A 121 -16.66 6.38 -2.55
CA MET A 121 -17.52 5.53 -1.74
C MET A 121 -18.99 5.87 -2.02
N THR A 122 -19.57 5.23 -3.03
CA THR A 122 -21.01 5.33 -3.32
C THR A 122 -21.81 4.35 -2.46
N ALA A 123 -23.13 4.56 -2.36
CA ALA A 123 -24.03 3.63 -1.69
C ALA A 123 -23.91 2.20 -2.26
N GLY A 124 -23.75 2.06 -3.58
CA GLY A 124 -23.54 0.77 -4.24
C GLY A 124 -22.21 0.10 -3.90
N VAL A 125 -21.12 0.87 -3.82
CA VAL A 125 -19.81 0.37 -3.37
C VAL A 125 -19.87 -0.13 -1.93
N ARG A 126 -20.50 0.64 -1.04
CA ARG A 126 -20.72 0.24 0.35
C ARG A 126 -21.60 -1.01 0.45
N ALA A 127 -22.70 -1.06 -0.30
CA ALA A 127 -23.59 -2.22 -0.31
C ALA A 127 -22.86 -3.48 -0.79
N LEU A 128 -22.04 -3.38 -1.83
CA LEU A 128 -21.25 -4.49 -2.36
C LEU A 128 -20.18 -4.97 -1.35
N TYR A 129 -19.51 -4.02 -0.67
CA TYR A 129 -18.60 -4.34 0.43
C TYR A 129 -19.32 -5.17 1.50
N LEU A 130 -20.42 -4.64 2.04
CA LEU A 130 -21.17 -5.27 3.15
C LEU A 130 -21.79 -6.61 2.74
N ALA A 131 -22.28 -6.73 1.50
CA ALA A 131 -22.78 -7.99 0.98
C ALA A 131 -21.66 -9.05 0.91
N SER A 132 -20.45 -8.66 0.48
CA SER A 132 -19.31 -9.58 0.46
C SER A 132 -18.84 -9.96 1.88
N GLU A 133 -18.95 -9.05 2.86
CA GLU A 133 -18.58 -9.27 4.27
C GLU A 133 -19.37 -10.40 4.94
N LEU A 134 -20.59 -10.69 4.45
CA LEU A 134 -21.39 -11.82 4.92
C LEU A 134 -20.69 -13.16 4.70
N PHE A 135 -19.79 -13.24 3.71
CA PHE A 135 -19.01 -14.43 3.37
C PHE A 135 -17.64 -14.48 4.05
N SER A 136 -17.26 -13.47 4.85
CA SER A 136 -16.02 -13.44 5.63
C SER A 136 -16.28 -13.87 7.07
N ASP A 137 -15.39 -14.68 7.65
CA ASP A 137 -15.48 -15.10 9.05
C ASP A 137 -14.91 -14.01 9.98
N ALA A 138 -13.81 -13.39 9.56
CA ALA A 138 -13.18 -12.28 10.26
C ALA A 138 -12.58 -11.24 9.29
N THR A 139 -12.41 -10.02 9.79
CA THR A 139 -11.78 -8.91 9.08
C THR A 139 -10.70 -8.29 9.97
N ILE A 140 -9.47 -8.28 9.46
CA ILE A 140 -8.32 -7.63 10.06
C ILE A 140 -8.30 -6.16 9.62
N ALA A 141 -8.30 -5.27 10.59
CA ALA A 141 -8.05 -3.86 10.41
C ALA A 141 -6.57 -3.56 10.70
N VAL A 142 -5.88 -2.86 9.79
CA VAL A 142 -4.47 -2.50 9.98
C VAL A 142 -4.23 -1.44 11.06
N SER A 143 -5.30 -0.78 11.55
CA SER A 143 -5.21 0.22 12.62
C SER A 143 -6.54 0.36 13.37
N GLY A 144 -6.51 1.04 14.51
CA GLY A 144 -7.71 1.44 15.24
C GLY A 144 -8.65 2.30 14.38
N VAL A 145 -8.10 3.24 13.60
CA VAL A 145 -8.86 4.10 12.67
C VAL A 145 -9.59 3.27 11.61
N VAL A 146 -8.91 2.26 11.02
CA VAL A 146 -9.54 1.36 10.05
C VAL A 146 -10.66 0.54 10.70
N ARG A 147 -10.46 0.05 11.93
CA ARG A 147 -11.51 -0.67 12.68
C ARG A 147 -12.72 0.21 12.92
N GLU A 148 -12.53 1.44 13.40
CA GLU A 148 -13.63 2.37 13.65
C GLU A 148 -14.42 2.69 12.38
N ARG A 149 -13.71 2.89 11.25
CA ARG A 149 -14.34 3.11 9.94
C ARG A 149 -15.17 1.92 9.50
N LEU A 150 -14.63 0.70 9.59
CA LEU A 150 -15.34 -0.53 9.23
C LEU A 150 -16.61 -0.72 10.08
N VAL A 151 -16.51 -0.52 11.39
CA VAL A 151 -17.65 -0.63 12.31
C VAL A 151 -18.71 0.43 11.98
N ARG A 152 -18.30 1.68 11.75
CA ARG A 152 -19.20 2.77 11.33
C ARG A 152 -19.89 2.47 10.00
N TRP A 153 -19.23 1.74 9.11
CA TRP A 153 -19.80 1.32 7.82
C TRP A 153 -20.83 0.19 7.95
N GLY A 154 -20.86 -0.53 9.07
CA GLY A 154 -21.80 -1.62 9.32
C GLY A 154 -21.15 -3.01 9.36
N VAL A 155 -19.82 -3.10 9.33
CA VAL A 155 -19.15 -4.38 9.61
C VAL A 155 -19.33 -4.70 11.10
N PRO A 156 -19.81 -5.90 11.47
CA PRO A 156 -20.00 -6.24 12.87
C PRO A 156 -18.70 -6.14 13.67
N ALA A 157 -18.68 -5.35 14.74
CA ALA A 157 -17.48 -5.12 15.55
C ALA A 157 -16.82 -6.41 16.06
N ARG A 158 -17.62 -7.44 16.38
CA ARG A 158 -17.13 -8.77 16.78
C ARG A 158 -16.30 -9.49 15.71
N LYS A 159 -16.45 -9.14 14.44
CA LYS A 159 -15.66 -9.70 13.32
C LYS A 159 -14.37 -8.93 13.08
N VAL A 160 -14.21 -7.73 13.65
CA VAL A 160 -13.09 -6.84 13.34
C VAL A 160 -12.01 -6.92 14.41
N THR A 161 -10.84 -7.41 14.02
CA THR A 161 -9.64 -7.48 14.88
C THR A 161 -8.58 -6.51 14.36
N VAL A 162 -7.94 -5.74 15.23
CA VAL A 162 -6.82 -4.87 14.82
C VAL A 162 -5.54 -5.69 14.83
N VAL A 163 -4.86 -5.75 13.69
CA VAL A 163 -3.49 -6.26 13.58
C VAL A 163 -2.69 -5.21 12.81
N PRO A 164 -1.81 -4.45 13.49
CA PRO A 164 -0.96 -3.44 12.86
C PRO A 164 -0.11 -4.04 11.72
N ASN A 165 0.17 -3.22 10.70
CA ASN A 165 1.16 -3.61 9.70
C ASN A 165 2.56 -3.69 10.34
N GLY A 166 3.37 -4.62 9.85
CA GLY A 166 4.73 -4.85 10.34
C GLY A 166 5.78 -4.12 9.50
N LEU A 167 6.95 -3.93 10.09
CA LEU A 167 8.14 -3.39 9.42
C LEU A 167 9.35 -4.24 9.78
N GLN A 168 10.24 -4.51 8.82
CA GLN A 168 11.52 -5.15 9.10
C GLN A 168 12.54 -4.09 9.50
N VAL A 169 12.64 -3.83 10.81
CA VAL A 169 13.47 -2.75 11.37
C VAL A 169 14.92 -2.83 10.90
N SER A 170 15.48 -4.04 10.81
CA SER A 170 16.85 -4.25 10.34
C SER A 170 17.07 -3.84 8.88
N GLU A 171 16.04 -3.94 8.03
CA GLU A 171 16.13 -3.51 6.62
C GLU A 171 16.02 -1.98 6.48
N MET A 172 15.52 -1.28 7.50
CA MET A 172 15.36 0.18 7.46
C MET A 172 16.51 0.93 8.12
N ALA A 173 17.37 0.26 8.88
CA ALA A 173 18.43 0.90 9.65
C ALA A 173 19.28 1.88 8.84
N PHE A 174 19.64 3.01 9.45
CA PHE A 174 20.47 4.04 8.85
C PHE A 174 21.76 3.48 8.22
N ASP A 175 21.95 3.74 6.92
CA ASP A 175 23.19 3.43 6.20
C ASP A 175 23.87 4.74 5.73
N PRO A 176 25.00 5.15 6.35
CA PRO A 176 25.76 6.33 5.93
C PRO A 176 26.23 6.26 4.48
N ALA A 177 26.55 5.07 3.98
CA ALA A 177 26.99 4.89 2.61
C ALA A 177 25.80 5.04 1.65
N ALA A 178 24.61 4.55 2.00
CA ALA A 178 23.39 4.81 1.24
C ALA A 178 23.06 6.29 1.19
N ARG A 179 23.12 6.98 2.34
CA ARG A 179 22.92 8.44 2.41
C ARG A 179 23.82 9.18 1.42
N GLN A 180 25.11 8.87 1.43
CA GLN A 180 26.07 9.49 0.51
C GLN A 180 25.70 9.21 -0.95
N ARG A 181 25.50 7.93 -1.32
CA ARG A 181 25.16 7.53 -2.69
C ARG A 181 23.90 8.24 -3.21
N VAL A 182 22.86 8.31 -2.39
CA VAL A 182 21.58 8.93 -2.77
C VAL A 182 21.72 10.44 -2.89
N ARG A 183 22.47 11.09 -1.99
CA ARG A 183 22.74 12.53 -2.11
C ARG A 183 23.52 12.85 -3.38
N GLU A 184 24.55 12.07 -3.69
CA GLU A 184 25.31 12.19 -4.94
C GLU A 184 24.42 11.98 -6.17
N GLN A 185 23.57 10.94 -6.17
CA GLN A 185 22.61 10.64 -7.25
C GLN A 185 21.72 11.84 -7.59
N PHE A 186 21.32 12.64 -6.59
CA PHE A 186 20.45 13.79 -6.76
C PHE A 186 21.18 15.15 -6.75
N GLY A 187 22.52 15.16 -6.80
CA GLY A 187 23.31 16.39 -6.80
C GLY A 187 23.13 17.22 -5.51
N ILE A 188 22.93 16.54 -4.38
CA ILE A 188 22.77 17.15 -3.05
C ILE A 188 24.15 17.15 -2.36
N GLY A 189 24.58 18.31 -1.87
CA GLY A 189 25.84 18.44 -1.17
C GLY A 189 25.84 17.75 0.20
N PRO A 190 27.02 17.40 0.74
CA PRO A 190 27.12 16.71 2.04
C PRO A 190 26.53 17.54 3.19
N ASP A 191 26.67 18.87 3.14
CA ASP A 191 26.19 19.82 4.16
C ASP A 191 24.79 20.40 3.87
N THR A 192 24.13 19.95 2.79
CA THR A 192 22.77 20.38 2.48
C THR A 192 21.77 19.66 3.39
N TYR A 193 20.89 20.42 4.02
CA TYR A 193 19.76 19.90 4.78
C TYR A 193 18.66 19.40 3.84
N VAL A 194 18.18 18.18 4.01
CA VAL A 194 17.21 17.53 3.12
C VAL A 194 15.90 17.28 3.84
N ILE A 195 14.86 17.99 3.43
CA ILE A 195 13.47 17.71 3.82
C ILE A 195 12.91 16.69 2.84
N GLY A 196 12.62 15.49 3.33
CA GLY A 196 12.13 14.37 2.54
C GLY A 196 10.62 14.20 2.58
N ALA A 197 10.04 13.90 1.42
CA ALA A 197 8.68 13.38 1.31
C ALA A 197 8.72 12.07 0.51
N LEU A 198 8.09 11.02 1.04
CA LEU A 198 8.07 9.68 0.44
C LEU A 198 6.65 9.18 0.31
N GLY A 199 6.27 8.75 -0.90
CA GLY A 199 4.98 8.12 -1.17
C GLY A 199 4.45 8.42 -2.56
N ARG A 200 3.23 7.96 -2.85
CA ARG A 200 2.57 8.25 -4.14
C ARG A 200 2.28 9.75 -4.27
N LEU A 201 2.45 10.31 -5.46
CA LEU A 201 2.14 11.73 -5.71
C LEU A 201 0.67 11.87 -6.09
N ASP A 202 -0.18 11.95 -5.08
CA ASP A 202 -1.61 12.21 -5.20
C ASP A 202 -2.04 13.37 -4.29
N PRO A 203 -3.22 13.97 -4.52
CA PRO A 203 -3.69 15.09 -3.72
C PRO A 203 -3.85 14.79 -2.22
N ASN A 204 -3.96 13.52 -1.80
CA ASN A 204 -4.09 13.18 -0.39
C ASN A 204 -2.77 13.35 0.35
N LYS A 205 -1.61 13.15 -0.29
CA LYS A 205 -0.29 13.29 0.36
C LYS A 205 0.12 14.73 0.65
N ARG A 206 -0.52 15.71 0.01
CA ARG A 206 -0.32 17.15 0.24
C ARG A 206 1.15 17.58 0.24
N VAL A 207 1.93 17.08 -0.73
CA VAL A 207 3.34 17.48 -0.90
C VAL A 207 3.46 18.99 -1.15
N ASP A 208 2.42 19.61 -1.70
CA ASP A 208 2.31 21.07 -1.81
C ASP A 208 2.36 21.81 -0.47
N LEU A 209 1.79 21.25 0.60
CA LEU A 209 1.91 21.82 1.93
C LEU A 209 3.33 21.72 2.48
N ILE A 210 4.03 20.62 2.20
CA ILE A 210 5.43 20.43 2.59
C ILE A 210 6.29 21.51 1.94
N MET A 211 6.13 21.71 0.62
CA MET A 211 6.85 22.75 -0.12
C MET A 211 6.51 24.16 0.40
N ALA A 212 5.23 24.46 0.62
CA ALA A 212 4.80 25.77 1.13
C ALA A 212 5.34 26.07 2.53
N ALA A 213 5.35 25.08 3.42
CA ALA A 213 5.89 25.23 4.77
C ALA A 213 7.43 25.36 4.78
N ALA A 214 8.11 24.62 3.91
CA ALA A 214 9.56 24.65 3.80
C ALA A 214 10.10 25.90 3.06
N ALA A 215 9.28 26.53 2.20
CA ALA A 215 9.70 27.61 1.30
C ALA A 215 10.59 28.69 1.92
N PRO A 216 10.33 29.21 3.14
CA PRO A 216 11.18 30.24 3.76
C PRO A 216 12.61 29.78 4.07
N MET A 217 12.86 28.46 4.09
CA MET A 217 14.15 27.86 4.45
C MET A 217 14.91 27.34 3.23
N LEU A 218 14.25 27.20 2.07
CA LEU A 218 14.83 26.57 0.88
C LEU A 218 15.90 27.48 0.25
N GLY A 219 16.98 26.85 -0.22
CA GLY A 219 18.15 27.53 -0.76
C GLY A 219 19.28 26.55 -1.06
N GLU A 220 20.52 27.06 -1.20
CA GLU A 220 21.71 26.20 -1.41
C GLU A 220 21.94 25.20 -0.26
N LYS A 221 21.58 25.59 0.96
CA LYS A 221 21.78 24.79 2.18
C LYS A 221 20.57 23.96 2.59
N CYS A 222 19.42 24.08 1.92
CA CYS A 222 18.22 23.33 2.28
C CYS A 222 17.38 23.01 1.03
N LYS A 223 17.06 21.73 0.83
CA LYS A 223 16.30 21.25 -0.32
C LYS A 223 15.15 20.36 0.11
N VAL A 224 14.10 20.29 -0.71
CA VAL A 224 13.06 19.27 -0.61
C VAL A 224 13.36 18.15 -1.60
N LEU A 225 13.43 16.90 -1.12
CA LEU A 225 13.53 15.71 -1.96
C LEU A 225 12.22 14.93 -1.91
N VAL A 226 11.52 14.88 -3.04
CA VAL A 226 10.23 14.19 -3.19
C VAL A 226 10.45 12.87 -3.91
N ILE A 227 10.29 11.77 -3.19
CA ILE A 227 10.41 10.41 -3.70
C ILE A 227 9.00 9.81 -3.90
N GLY A 228 8.70 9.47 -5.14
CA GLY A 228 7.40 8.96 -5.55
C GLY A 228 7.05 9.23 -7.00
N ARG A 229 5.95 8.60 -7.45
CA ARG A 229 5.29 8.92 -8.71
C ARG A 229 3.78 9.01 -8.50
N GLY A 230 3.13 9.78 -9.35
CA GLY A 230 1.68 9.87 -9.39
C GLY A 230 1.21 11.00 -10.29
N GLU A 231 -0.10 11.05 -10.51
CA GLU A 231 -0.75 11.99 -11.41
C GLU A 231 -0.59 13.45 -10.99
N ASP A 232 -0.28 13.70 -9.72
CA ASP A 232 -0.22 15.05 -9.15
C ASP A 232 1.12 15.76 -9.41
N GLN A 233 2.10 15.08 -10.03
CA GLN A 233 3.45 15.63 -10.23
C GLN A 233 3.45 16.97 -10.98
N ALA A 234 2.65 17.11 -12.04
CA ALA A 234 2.59 18.35 -12.82
C ALA A 234 2.03 19.52 -11.98
N ARG A 235 1.02 19.27 -11.16
CA ARG A 235 0.44 20.28 -10.25
C ARG A 235 1.45 20.69 -9.19
N LEU A 236 2.21 19.73 -8.65
CA LEU A 236 3.25 19.96 -7.64
C LEU A 236 4.42 20.78 -8.21
N ALA A 237 4.88 20.49 -9.42
CA ALA A 237 5.90 21.30 -10.09
C ALA A 237 5.45 22.76 -10.25
N ALA A 238 4.23 22.97 -10.76
CA ALA A 238 3.66 24.31 -10.87
C ALA A 238 3.47 25.01 -9.51
N ALA A 239 3.28 24.25 -8.43
CA ALA A 239 3.22 24.81 -7.07
C ALA A 239 4.61 25.28 -6.60
N ALA A 240 5.67 24.51 -6.89
CA ALA A 240 7.05 24.92 -6.60
C ALA A 240 7.43 26.19 -7.38
N ASP A 241 7.00 26.31 -8.66
CA ASP A 241 7.21 27.51 -9.47
C ASP A 241 6.52 28.74 -8.86
N ARG A 242 5.25 28.62 -8.47
CA ARG A 242 4.49 29.73 -7.83
C ARG A 242 5.08 30.16 -6.48
N LEU A 243 5.69 29.22 -5.77
CA LEU A 243 6.38 29.49 -4.51
C LEU A 243 7.79 30.07 -4.72
N GLY A 244 8.31 30.09 -5.95
CA GLY A 244 9.67 30.55 -6.26
C GLY A 244 10.77 29.62 -5.78
N VAL A 245 10.47 28.33 -5.55
CA VAL A 245 11.41 27.35 -4.94
C VAL A 245 11.71 26.16 -5.84
N ALA A 246 11.34 26.22 -7.12
CA ALA A 246 11.49 25.11 -8.07
C ALA A 246 12.93 24.56 -8.13
N GLU A 247 13.94 25.42 -8.04
CA GLU A 247 15.37 25.05 -8.07
C GLU A 247 15.83 24.27 -6.82
N HIS A 248 15.04 24.31 -5.75
CA HIS A 248 15.32 23.68 -4.45
C HIS A 248 14.40 22.49 -4.17
N VAL A 249 13.53 22.12 -5.12
CA VAL A 249 12.65 20.94 -5.03
C VAL A 249 13.10 19.91 -6.07
N ILE A 250 13.50 18.73 -5.59
CA ILE A 250 13.95 17.62 -6.43
C ILE A 250 12.85 16.55 -6.47
N PHE A 251 12.31 16.30 -7.65
CA PHE A 251 11.39 15.17 -7.88
C PHE A 251 12.18 13.93 -8.28
N GLY A 252 12.48 13.06 -7.31
CA GLY A 252 13.32 11.87 -7.49
C GLY A 252 12.62 10.68 -8.15
N GLY A 253 11.33 10.77 -8.46
CA GLY A 253 10.57 9.70 -9.09
C GLY A 253 10.41 8.47 -8.18
N PHE A 254 10.04 7.33 -8.78
CA PHE A 254 9.89 6.08 -8.04
C PHE A 254 11.27 5.48 -7.76
N GLN A 255 11.52 5.18 -6.49
CA GLN A 255 12.74 4.54 -6.00
C GLN A 255 12.35 3.24 -5.30
N ALA A 256 13.02 2.14 -5.65
CA ALA A 256 12.69 0.83 -5.10
C ALA A 256 13.26 0.60 -3.70
N ASP A 257 14.41 1.22 -3.41
CA ASP A 257 15.08 1.16 -2.12
C ASP A 257 14.65 2.35 -1.25
N THR A 258 13.58 2.18 -0.49
CA THR A 258 13.02 3.23 0.37
C THR A 258 13.92 3.53 1.57
N SER A 259 14.63 2.54 2.10
CA SER A 259 15.56 2.74 3.22
C SER A 259 16.71 3.66 2.82
N ALA A 260 17.33 3.44 1.64
CA ALA A 260 18.37 4.33 1.14
C ALA A 260 17.88 5.77 0.96
N MET A 261 16.65 5.95 0.49
CA MET A 261 16.03 7.27 0.35
C MET A 261 15.80 7.94 1.70
N LEU A 262 15.31 7.20 2.69
CA LEU A 262 15.09 7.72 4.03
C LEU A 262 16.40 8.13 4.72
N ALA A 263 17.47 7.34 4.57
CA ALA A 263 18.80 7.68 5.07
C ALA A 263 19.36 8.98 4.47
N ALA A 264 18.91 9.37 3.28
CA ALA A 264 19.30 10.62 2.63
C ALA A 264 18.67 11.87 3.26
N PHE A 265 17.54 11.71 3.95
CA PHE A 265 16.79 12.80 4.56
C PHE A 265 17.42 13.24 5.88
N ASP A 266 17.24 14.51 6.23
CA ASP A 266 17.47 15.04 7.57
C ASP A 266 16.16 15.21 8.34
N LEU A 267 15.06 15.43 7.62
CA LEU A 267 13.72 15.53 8.15
C LEU A 267 12.74 14.84 7.21
N TYR A 268 12.02 13.84 7.70
CA TYR A 268 10.89 13.26 6.97
C TYR A 268 9.59 13.98 7.34
N ILE A 269 8.78 14.36 6.34
CA ILE A 269 7.46 14.96 6.55
C ILE A 269 6.39 14.15 5.83
N ALA A 270 5.36 13.75 6.58
CA ALA A 270 4.11 13.23 6.04
C ALA A 270 2.98 14.24 6.32
N ALA A 271 2.46 14.89 5.27
CA ALA A 271 1.41 15.90 5.37
C ALA A 271 0.02 15.39 4.93
N SER A 272 -0.14 14.06 4.87
CA SER A 272 -1.33 13.44 4.30
C SER A 272 -2.61 13.87 5.01
N VAL A 273 -3.67 14.16 4.24
CA VAL A 273 -5.00 14.45 4.80
C VAL A 273 -5.56 13.23 5.53
N GLN A 274 -5.31 12.03 4.99
CA GLN A 274 -5.77 10.77 5.55
C GLN A 274 -4.71 9.68 5.35
N GLU A 275 -4.47 8.91 6.40
CA GLU A 275 -3.67 7.69 6.39
C GLU A 275 -4.48 6.55 6.99
N THR A 276 -4.29 5.33 6.48
CA THR A 276 -4.85 4.13 7.12
C THR A 276 -3.94 3.61 8.22
N PHE A 277 -2.62 3.62 7.99
CA PHE A 277 -1.61 3.22 8.96
C PHE A 277 -0.38 4.13 9.00
N GLY A 278 0.07 4.65 7.86
CA GLY A 278 1.26 5.50 7.79
C GLY A 278 2.58 4.70 7.78
N LEU A 279 2.70 3.70 6.90
CA LEU A 279 3.92 2.86 6.80
C LEU A 279 5.20 3.69 6.62
N SER A 280 5.17 4.71 5.78
CA SER A 280 6.35 5.56 5.52
C SER A 280 6.80 6.36 6.74
N VAL A 281 5.90 6.67 7.67
CA VAL A 281 6.26 7.29 8.96
C VAL A 281 7.00 6.29 9.84
N LEU A 282 6.52 5.04 9.89
CA LEU A 282 7.19 3.97 10.62
C LEU A 282 8.56 3.62 10.02
N GLU A 283 8.65 3.57 8.70
CA GLU A 283 9.92 3.40 7.98
C GLU A 283 10.89 4.51 8.34
N ALA A 284 10.46 5.77 8.31
CA ALA A 284 11.29 6.92 8.70
C ALA A 284 11.73 6.89 10.17
N LEU A 285 10.88 6.42 11.09
CA LEU A 285 11.25 6.28 12.51
C LEU A 285 12.29 5.17 12.75
N ALA A 286 12.41 4.22 11.83
CA ALA A 286 13.36 3.11 11.89
C ALA A 286 14.65 3.36 11.08
N SER A 287 14.75 4.51 10.41
CA SER A 287 15.85 4.87 9.50
C SER A 287 16.87 5.81 10.09
#